data_AF-A0A942MHM1-F1
#
_entry.id   AF-A0A942MHM1-F1
#
_cell.length_a   1.000
_cell.length_b   1.000
_cell.length_c   1.000
_cell.angle_alpha   90.00
_cell.angle_beta   90.00
_cell.angle_gamma   90.00
#
_symmetry.space_group_name_H-M   'P 1'
#
loop_
_entity.id
_entity.type
_entity.pdbx_description
1 polymer ?
#
loop_
_entity_poly.entity_id
_entity_poly.type
_entity_poly.pdbx_seq_one_letter_code
_entity_poly.pdbx_strand_id
1 'polypeptide(L)'
;MGLAEVVGCRTDANIAGKAIWGTENEDEFDEMEEWEADAEFFALEDWKGLVEYRKKRVEQYPDDPEFQWKLGEANVLNEEYEKAIEFLNVLHKKYPEDPNIQHSLLDALYAIGLHDSSRVATVYPSEGIRVCR
;
A
#
# COMPACT_ATOMS: atom_id res chain seq x y z
N MET A 1 -55.64 7.88 -5.32
CA MET A 1 -55.70 7.64 -3.86
C MET A 1 -55.03 6.30 -3.58
N GLY A 2 -54.09 6.27 -2.64
CA GLY A 2 -53.26 5.10 -2.29
C GLY A 2 -51.79 5.37 -2.58
N LEU A 3 -51.15 6.37 -1.95
CA LEU A 3 -50.46 6.25 -0.66
C LEU A 3 -49.39 5.15 -0.68
N ALA A 4 -48.18 5.58 -1.07
CA ALA A 4 -46.94 5.04 -0.54
C ALA A 4 -46.93 5.20 0.98
N GLU A 5 -46.33 4.25 1.71
CA GLU A 5 -45.40 4.51 2.84
C GLU A 5 -44.83 3.20 3.44
N VAL A 6 -43.50 3.12 3.35
CA VAL A 6 -42.49 2.71 4.36
C VAL A 6 -42.68 1.44 5.21
N VAL A 7 -41.86 0.43 4.90
CA VAL A 7 -41.06 -0.34 5.87
C VAL A 7 -39.71 -0.57 5.16
N GLY A 8 -38.56 -0.04 5.55
CA GLY A 8 -38.08 0.20 6.90
C GLY A 8 -36.96 -0.80 7.20
N CYS A 9 -35.71 -0.33 7.09
CA CYS A 9 -34.48 -0.91 7.64
C CYS A 9 -33.71 -1.95 6.78
N ARG A 10 -32.64 -1.49 6.10
CA ARG A 10 -31.26 -1.83 6.47
C ARG A 10 -30.29 -0.84 5.82
N THR A 11 -29.42 -0.30 6.66
CA THR A 11 -28.26 0.50 6.34
C THR A 11 -27.27 -0.33 5.54
N ASP A 12 -27.36 -0.29 4.22
CA ASP A 12 -26.26 -0.71 3.39
C ASP A 12 -25.50 0.55 2.99
N ALA A 13 -24.47 0.84 3.79
CA ALA A 13 -23.35 1.66 3.41
C ALA A 13 -22.67 1.03 2.18
N ASN A 14 -23.35 1.08 1.04
CA ASN A 14 -22.77 0.82 -0.26
C ASN A 14 -22.12 2.11 -0.75
N ILE A 15 -21.11 2.55 0.00
CA ILE A 15 -19.90 3.12 -0.62
C ILE A 15 -19.04 1.90 -0.96
N ALA A 16 -19.62 0.99 -1.75
CA ALA A 16 -18.88 -0.10 -2.36
C ALA A 16 -17.95 0.59 -3.35
N GLY A 17 -16.64 0.44 -3.10
CA GLY A 17 -15.57 1.11 -3.82
C GLY A 17 -15.91 1.28 -5.29
N LYS A 18 -16.23 2.52 -5.67
CA LYS A 18 -16.01 2.94 -7.04
C LYS A 18 -14.51 2.80 -7.20
N ALA A 19 -14.09 1.74 -7.90
CA ALA A 19 -12.79 1.74 -8.52
C ALA A 19 -12.71 3.05 -9.28
N ILE A 20 -11.82 3.93 -8.82
CA ILE A 20 -11.56 5.24 -9.41
C ILE A 20 -11.28 5.06 -10.93
N TRP A 21 -10.77 3.88 -11.28
CA TRP A 21 -10.38 3.38 -12.59
C TRP A 21 -11.48 2.76 -13.45
N GLY A 22 -12.74 3.14 -13.28
CA GLY A 22 -13.85 2.47 -13.96
C GLY A 22 -14.99 3.35 -14.45
N THR A 23 -14.93 4.67 -14.25
CA THR A 23 -15.93 5.58 -14.80
C THR A 23 -15.31 6.36 -15.94
N GLU A 24 -15.55 5.88 -17.17
CA GLU A 24 -15.63 6.64 -18.42
C GLU A 24 -14.92 8.00 -18.38
N ASN A 25 -13.59 8.01 -18.44
CA ASN A 25 -12.70 9.10 -18.86
C ASN A 25 -11.25 8.67 -18.58
N GLU A 26 -10.72 7.75 -19.39
CA GLU A 26 -9.29 7.36 -19.32
C GLU A 26 -8.36 8.57 -19.58
N ASP A 27 -8.89 9.63 -20.21
CA ASP A 27 -8.17 10.85 -20.59
C ASP A 27 -8.09 11.92 -19.48
N GLU A 28 -8.87 11.83 -18.39
CA GLU A 28 -8.93 12.88 -17.35
C GLU A 28 -7.83 12.71 -16.28
N PHE A 29 -7.25 11.51 -16.16
CA PHE A 29 -6.14 11.21 -15.27
C PHE A 29 -4.76 11.55 -15.87
N ASP A 30 -4.71 11.74 -17.20
CA ASP A 30 -3.50 12.17 -17.92
C ASP A 30 -3.24 13.68 -17.78
N GLU A 31 -4.24 14.47 -17.38
CA GLU A 31 -4.11 15.90 -17.06
C GLU A 31 -3.87 16.18 -15.56
N MET A 32 -4.06 15.20 -14.68
CA MET A 32 -3.74 15.34 -13.24
C MET A 32 -2.25 15.19 -13.00
N GLU A 33 -1.72 16.08 -12.16
CA GLU A 33 -0.36 15.95 -11.68
C GLU A 33 -0.24 14.72 -10.76
N GLU A 34 0.90 14.03 -10.80
CA GLU A 34 1.09 12.74 -10.10
C GLU A 34 0.75 12.78 -8.60
N TRP A 35 1.05 13.91 -7.95
CA TRP A 35 0.79 14.14 -6.53
C TRP A 35 -0.71 14.27 -6.21
N GLU A 36 -1.54 14.67 -7.17
CA GLU A 36 -3.00 14.72 -7.00
C GLU A 36 -3.58 13.30 -7.01
N ALA A 37 -3.14 12.48 -7.97
CA ALA A 37 -3.51 11.08 -8.05
C ALA A 37 -3.14 10.30 -6.79
N ASP A 38 -1.87 10.39 -6.35
CA ASP A 38 -1.41 9.73 -5.14
C ASP A 38 -2.24 10.17 -3.92
N ALA A 39 -2.51 11.47 -3.77
CA ALA A 39 -3.30 12.01 -2.65
C ALA A 39 -4.72 11.43 -2.59
N GLU A 40 -5.35 11.14 -3.72
CA GLU A 40 -6.65 10.47 -3.75
C GLU A 40 -6.58 9.05 -3.21
N PHE A 41 -5.57 8.26 -3.59
CA PHE A 41 -5.38 6.91 -3.03
C PHE A 41 -5.13 6.94 -1.53
N PHE A 42 -4.33 7.90 -1.06
CA PHE A 42 -4.09 8.08 0.37
C PHE A 42 -5.37 8.47 1.12
N ALA A 43 -6.20 9.35 0.55
CA ALA A 43 -7.46 9.77 1.17
C ALA A 43 -8.49 8.63 1.24
N LEU A 44 -8.45 7.71 0.27
CA LEU A 44 -9.35 6.55 0.19
C LEU A 44 -8.77 5.29 0.85
N GLU A 45 -7.51 5.32 1.26
CA GLU A 45 -6.73 4.16 1.73
C GLU A 45 -6.76 2.96 0.75
N ASP A 46 -6.89 3.23 -0.56
CA ASP A 46 -6.91 2.20 -1.61
C ASP A 46 -5.49 1.90 -2.11
N TRP A 47 -4.76 1.12 -1.32
CA TRP A 47 -3.38 0.72 -1.64
C TRP A 47 -3.28 -0.18 -2.87
N LYS A 48 -4.31 -0.99 -3.12
CA LYS A 48 -4.35 -1.88 -4.28
C LYS A 48 -4.54 -1.08 -5.57
N GLY A 49 -5.41 -0.07 -5.56
CA GLY A 49 -5.56 0.88 -6.65
C GLY A 49 -4.26 1.65 -6.92
N LEU A 50 -3.57 2.09 -5.87
CA LEU A 50 -2.29 2.80 -5.96
C LEU A 50 -1.20 1.97 -6.65
N VAL A 51 -1.11 0.67 -6.32
CA VAL A 51 -0.13 -0.23 -6.97
C VAL A 51 -0.40 -0.35 -8.47
N GLU A 52 -1.66 -0.54 -8.88
CA GLU A 52 -2.01 -0.65 -10.30
C GLU A 52 -1.78 0.67 -11.07
N TYR A 53 -2.02 1.82 -10.44
CA TYR A 53 -1.67 3.12 -11.01
C TYR A 53 -0.19 3.25 -11.31
N ARG A 54 0.63 3.02 -10.28
CA ARG A 54 2.08 3.18 -10.37
C ARG A 54 2.69 2.16 -11.35
N LYS A 55 2.10 0.97 -11.50
CA LYS A 55 2.49 0.02 -12.58
C LYS A 55 2.29 0.62 -13.96
N LYS A 56 1.13 1.22 -14.25
CA LYS A 56 0.88 1.87 -15.55
C LYS A 56 1.89 3.00 -15.80
N ARG A 57 2.24 3.79 -14.78
CA ARG A 57 3.27 4.83 -14.89
C ARG A 57 4.65 4.24 -15.23
N VAL A 58 5.04 3.13 -14.61
CA VAL A 58 6.28 2.41 -14.95
C VAL A 58 6.25 1.86 -16.39
N GLU A 59 5.10 1.43 -16.90
CA GLU A 59 4.97 1.00 -18.30
C GLU A 59 5.13 2.16 -19.29
N GLN A 60 4.63 3.35 -18.93
CA GLN A 60 4.81 4.57 -19.73
C GLN A 60 6.26 5.09 -19.68
N TYR A 61 6.89 5.01 -18.51
CA TYR A 61 8.23 5.55 -18.24
C TYR A 61 9.14 4.47 -17.61
N PRO A 62 9.52 3.43 -18.37
CA PRO A 62 10.27 2.31 -17.83
C PRO A 62 11.71 2.65 -17.43
N ASP A 63 12.28 3.73 -17.98
CA ASP A 63 13.66 4.13 -17.74
C ASP A 63 13.82 5.04 -16.52
N ASP A 64 12.72 5.51 -15.92
CA ASP A 64 12.76 6.43 -14.80
C ASP A 64 12.84 5.67 -13.46
N PRO A 65 13.93 5.84 -12.69
CA PRO A 65 14.07 5.20 -11.39
C PRO A 65 13.04 5.69 -10.36
N GLU A 66 12.50 6.90 -10.50
CA GLU A 66 11.52 7.46 -9.56
C GLU A 66 10.21 6.68 -9.62
N PHE A 67 9.66 6.44 -10.82
CA PHE A 67 8.43 5.64 -10.98
C PHE A 67 8.64 4.19 -10.54
N GLN A 68 9.82 3.62 -10.78
CA GLN A 68 10.17 2.29 -10.28
C GLN A 68 10.15 2.27 -8.75
N TRP A 69 10.81 3.24 -8.10
CA TRP A 69 10.83 3.35 -6.64
C TRP A 69 9.42 3.52 -6.06
N LYS A 70 8.60 4.41 -6.62
CA LYS A 70 7.21 4.61 -6.20
C LYS A 70 6.39 3.33 -6.29
N LEU A 71 6.57 2.52 -7.34
CA LEU A 71 5.92 1.21 -7.41
C LEU A 71 6.37 0.32 -6.23
N GLY A 72 7.67 0.29 -5.91
CA GLY A 72 8.19 -0.43 -4.76
C GLY A 72 7.54 0.01 -3.44
N GLU A 73 7.47 1.32 -3.19
CA GLU A 73 6.82 1.91 -2.01
C GLU A 73 5.32 1.54 -1.92
N ALA A 74 4.60 1.57 -3.05
CA ALA A 74 3.19 1.19 -3.06
C ALA A 74 2.97 -0.27 -2.66
N ASN A 75 3.90 -1.17 -3.01
CA ASN A 75 3.85 -2.57 -2.55
C ASN A 75 4.09 -2.67 -1.04
N VAL A 76 4.91 -1.80 -0.44
CA VAL A 76 5.09 -1.72 1.02
C VAL A 76 3.79 -1.27 1.69
N LEU A 77 3.13 -0.24 1.15
CA LEU A 77 1.84 0.26 1.66
C LEU A 77 0.72 -0.78 1.52
N ASN A 78 0.75 -1.58 0.46
CA ASN A 78 -0.19 -2.69 0.24
C ASN A 78 0.15 -3.97 1.02
N GLU A 79 1.08 -3.89 1.99
CA GLU A 79 1.52 -5.00 2.84
C GLU A 79 2.13 -6.20 2.09
N GLU A 80 2.48 -6.04 0.81
CA GLU A 80 3.16 -7.06 0.00
C GLU A 80 4.68 -6.98 0.18
N TYR A 81 5.13 -7.07 1.44
CA TYR A 81 6.49 -6.77 1.83
C TYR A 81 7.54 -7.64 1.13
N GLU A 82 7.29 -8.94 0.92
CA GLU A 82 8.25 -9.84 0.25
C GLU A 82 8.51 -9.39 -1.19
N LYS A 83 7.44 -9.05 -1.93
CA LYS A 83 7.56 -8.56 -3.31
C LYS A 83 8.23 -7.19 -3.35
N ALA A 84 7.86 -6.30 -2.42
CA ALA A 84 8.46 -4.98 -2.30
C ALA A 84 9.97 -5.08 -2.07
N ILE A 85 10.43 -5.97 -1.18
CA ILE A 85 11.85 -6.19 -0.90
C ILE A 85 12.58 -6.76 -2.11
N GLU A 86 12.04 -7.77 -2.77
CA GLU A 86 12.67 -8.34 -3.97
C GLU A 86 12.89 -7.26 -5.03
N PHE A 87 11.87 -6.44 -5.27
CA PHE A 87 11.90 -5.35 -6.23
C PHE A 87 12.87 -4.23 -5.82
N LEU A 88 12.72 -3.69 -4.60
CA LEU A 88 13.54 -2.60 -4.08
C LEU A 88 15.02 -3.01 -3.92
N ASN A 89 15.32 -4.28 -3.64
CA ASN A 89 16.70 -4.78 -3.56
C ASN A 89 17.37 -4.80 -4.94
N VAL A 90 16.65 -5.15 -6.00
CA VAL A 90 17.16 -5.03 -7.38
C VAL A 90 17.40 -3.56 -7.72
N LEU A 91 16.49 -2.67 -7.32
CA LEU A 91 16.61 -1.24 -7.57
C LEU A 91 17.78 -0.62 -6.80
N HIS A 92 17.98 -0.99 -5.54
CA HIS A 92 19.09 -0.55 -4.70
C HIS A 92 20.45 -0.97 -5.27
N LYS A 93 20.56 -2.15 -5.89
CA LYS A 93 21.80 -2.55 -6.58
C LYS A 93 22.13 -1.69 -7.80
N LYS A 94 21.12 -1.13 -8.47
CA LYS A 94 21.30 -0.23 -9.61
C LYS A 94 21.57 1.20 -9.15
N TYR A 95 20.88 1.65 -8.11
CA TYR A 95 20.94 3.00 -7.56
C TYR A 95 21.27 2.94 -6.06
N PRO A 96 22.51 2.55 -5.69
CA PRO A 96 22.87 2.37 -4.28
C PRO A 96 22.91 3.68 -3.50
N GLU A 97 23.13 4.81 -4.19
CA GLU A 97 23.24 6.15 -3.59
C GLU A 97 21.90 6.84 -3.34
N ASP A 98 20.78 6.24 -3.78
CA ASP A 98 19.47 6.84 -3.61
C ASP A 98 18.92 6.59 -2.20
N PRO A 99 18.76 7.63 -1.37
CA PRO A 99 18.29 7.49 0.00
C PRO A 99 16.82 7.06 0.07
N ASN A 100 15.99 7.38 -0.93
CA ASN A 100 14.57 7.04 -0.92
C ASN A 100 14.38 5.52 -1.07
N ILE A 101 15.16 4.92 -1.98
CA ILE A 101 15.16 3.45 -2.17
C ILE A 101 15.66 2.75 -0.91
N GLN A 102 16.70 3.29 -0.26
CA GLN A 102 17.21 2.74 1.00
C GLN A 102 16.16 2.80 2.12
N HIS A 103 15.45 3.93 2.25
CA HIS A 103 14.40 4.09 3.26
C HIS A 103 13.23 3.13 3.02
N SER A 104 12.69 3.07 1.81
CA SER A 104 11.58 2.15 1.52
C SER A 104 11.96 0.68 1.70
N LEU A 105 13.21 0.31 1.39
CA LEU A 105 13.71 -1.04 1.63
C LEU A 105 13.83 -1.33 3.14
N LEU A 106 14.30 -0.36 3.92
CA LEU A 106 14.39 -0.46 5.38
C LEU A 106 13.00 -0.61 6.01
N ASP A 107 12.02 0.17 5.56
CA ASP A 107 10.65 0.11 6.06
C ASP A 107 10.03 -1.26 5.79
N ALA A 108 10.23 -1.80 4.58
CA ALA A 108 9.75 -3.14 4.23
C ALA A 108 10.39 -4.24 5.09
N LEU A 109 11.70 -4.17 5.32
CA LEU A 109 12.43 -5.12 6.18
C LEU A 109 11.98 -5.02 7.64
N TYR A 110 11.73 -3.81 8.12
CA TYR A 110 11.25 -3.58 9.47
C TYR A 110 9.85 -4.16 9.68
N ALA A 111 8.95 -3.97 8.70
CA ALA A 111 7.59 -4.51 8.72
C ALA A 111 7.57 -6.05 8.78
N ILE A 112 8.43 -6.73 8.02
CA ILE A 112 8.57 -8.20 8.11
C ILE A 112 9.10 -8.62 9.48
N GLY A 113 10.13 -7.94 9.99
CA GLY A 113 10.71 -8.25 11.30
C GLY A 113 9.69 -8.12 12.45
N LEU A 114 8.79 -7.14 12.38
CA LEU A 114 7.65 -7.01 13.29
C LEU A 114 6.69 -8.18 13.20
N HIS A 115 6.33 -8.60 11.99
CA HIS A 115 5.39 -9.69 11.78
C HIS A 115 5.95 -11.04 12.27
N ASP A 116 7.25 -11.30 12.09
CA ASP A 116 7.91 -12.49 12.63
C ASP A 116 8.09 -12.43 14.15
N SER A 117 8.39 -11.27 14.74
CA SER A 117 8.50 -11.13 16.20
C SER A 117 7.20 -11.47 16.96
N SER A 118 6.05 -11.20 16.34
CA SER A 118 4.73 -11.55 16.89
C SER A 118 4.54 -13.07 17.08
N ARG A 119 5.21 -13.89 16.26
CA ARG A 119 5.21 -15.35 16.42
C ARG A 119 6.08 -15.81 17.58
N VAL A 120 7.17 -15.10 17.89
CA VAL A 120 8.10 -15.47 18.96
C VAL A 120 7.62 -15.01 20.34
N ALA A 121 6.82 -13.94 20.40
CA ALA A 121 6.26 -13.40 21.64
C ALA A 121 5.28 -14.35 22.36
N THR A 122 4.73 -15.36 21.68
CA THR A 122 3.91 -16.39 22.33
C THR A 122 4.73 -17.51 22.99
N VAL A 123 6.07 -17.54 22.79
CA VAL A 123 6.95 -18.64 23.23
C VAL A 123 7.85 -18.25 24.40
N TYR A 124 7.75 -17.05 24.95
CA TYR A 124 8.38 -16.73 26.23
C TYR A 124 7.38 -16.93 27.38
N PRO A 125 7.29 -18.13 27.99
CA PRO A 125 6.71 -18.22 29.31
C PRO A 125 7.55 -17.31 30.21
N SER A 126 6.86 -16.45 30.94
CA SER A 126 7.39 -15.68 32.05
C SER A 126 7.91 -16.65 33.12
N GLU A 127 9.08 -17.25 32.90
CA GLU A 127 9.78 -17.95 33.96
C GLU A 127 10.24 -16.91 34.97
N GLY A 128 9.40 -16.79 35.99
CA GLY A 128 9.61 -15.98 37.16
C GLY A 128 11.00 -16.23 37.71
N ILE A 129 11.78 -15.15 37.70
CA ILE A 129 13.03 -15.02 38.44
C ILE A 129 12.73 -15.39 39.90
N ARG A 130 13.03 -16.62 40.30
CA ARG A 130 13.08 -16.99 41.70
C ARG A 130 14.35 -16.39 42.26
N VAL A 131 14.23 -15.21 42.85
CA VAL A 131 15.29 -14.66 43.72
C VAL A 131 15.33 -15.55 44.96
N CYS A 132 16.34 -16.43 45.03
CA CYS A 132 16.65 -17.15 46.26
C CYS A 132 17.01 -16.14 47.35
N ARG A 133 16.25 -16.16 48.44
CA ARG A 133 16.50 -15.40 49.67
C ARG A 133 17.31 -16.24 50.65
#